data_AF-A0A1I7F7V0-F1
#
_entry.id   AF-A0A1I7F7V0-F1
#
_cell.length_a   1.000
_cell.length_b   1.000
_cell.length_c   1.000
_cell.angle_alpha   90.00
_cell.angle_beta   90.00
_cell.angle_gamma   90.00
#
_symmetry.space_group_name_H-M   'P 1'
#
loop_
_entity.id
_entity.type
_entity.pdbx_description
1 polymer ?
#
loop_
_entity_poly.entity_id
_entity_poly.type
_entity_poly.pdbx_seq_one_letter_code
_entity_poly.pdbx_strand_id
1 'polypeptide(L)'
;MQHFEIGVLSFVFAITLPVIYFIGYQVRRLGAWSKREARPGDRIGFFLIMALVLGFVFGSFAQPLWSAGVSCHAAGQPVVPCVLNLGGHV
;
A
#
# COMPACT_ATOMS: atom_id res chain seq x y z
N MET A 1 -2.78 12.11 18.53
CA MET A 1 -3.54 10.96 18.01
C MET A 1 -4.31 11.38 16.74
N GLN A 2 -3.60 11.64 15.65
CA GLN A 2 -4.19 11.83 14.32
C GLN A 2 -3.59 10.75 13.42
N HIS A 3 -4.02 9.50 13.64
CA HIS A 3 -3.42 8.33 12.98
C HIS A 3 -4.22 7.83 11.78
N PHE A 4 -5.29 8.53 11.43
CA PHE A 4 -6.18 8.16 10.34
C PHE A 4 -6.51 9.40 9.51
N GLU A 5 -5.95 9.44 8.31
CA GLU A 5 -6.21 10.51 7.35
C GLU A 5 -6.55 9.84 6.02
N ILE A 6 -7.62 10.31 5.35
CA ILE A 6 -8.05 9.81 4.03
C ILE A 6 -7.58 10.81 2.97
N GLY A 7 -7.03 10.30 1.89
CA GLY A 7 -6.23 11.08 0.95
C GLY A 7 -5.58 10.18 -0.10
N VAL A 8 -4.68 10.75 -0.90
CA VAL A 8 -4.09 10.11 -2.09
C VAL A 8 -3.47 8.74 -1.80
N LEU A 9 -2.74 8.57 -0.70
CA LEU A 9 -2.10 7.29 -0.39
C LEU A 9 -3.11 6.19 -0.06
N SER A 10 -4.25 6.51 0.55
CA SER A 10 -5.33 5.53 0.78
C SER A 10 -5.80 4.92 -0.54
N PHE A 11 -6.01 5.74 -1.56
CA PHE A 11 -6.45 5.27 -2.87
C PHE A 11 -5.33 4.59 -3.67
N VAL A 12 -4.11 5.10 -3.60
CA VAL A 12 -2.95 4.50 -4.27
C VAL A 12 -2.70 3.10 -3.73
N PHE A 13 -2.64 2.90 -2.40
CA PHE A 13 -2.46 1.58 -1.82
C PHE A 13 -3.67 0.65 -2.04
N ALA A 14 -4.90 1.19 -1.99
CA ALA A 14 -6.11 0.43 -2.29
C ALA A 14 -6.14 -0.14 -3.71
N ILE A 15 -5.53 0.52 -4.69
CA ILE A 15 -5.45 0.03 -6.07
C ILE A 15 -4.20 -0.83 -6.28
N THR A 16 -3.07 -0.43 -5.70
CA THR A 16 -1.77 -1.08 -5.90
C THR A 16 -1.78 -2.52 -5.40
N LEU A 17 -2.37 -2.79 -4.23
CA LEU A 17 -2.41 -4.16 -3.68
C LEU A 17 -3.22 -5.14 -4.54
N PRO A 18 -4.45 -4.81 -4.98
CA PRO A 18 -5.18 -5.63 -5.95
C PRO A 18 -4.42 -5.85 -7.26
N VAL A 19 -3.74 -4.82 -7.78
CA VAL A 19 -2.94 -4.93 -9.01
C VAL A 19 -1.78 -5.91 -8.82
N ILE A 20 -1.03 -5.81 -7.71
CA ILE A 20 0.06 -6.74 -7.38
C ILE A 20 -0.49 -8.16 -7.22
N TYR A 21 -1.61 -8.34 -6.52
CA TYR A 21 -2.25 -9.64 -6.37
C TYR A 21 -2.63 -10.23 -7.74
N PHE A 22 -3.21 -9.41 -8.62
CA PHE A 22 -3.59 -9.85 -9.97
C PHE A 22 -2.37 -10.26 -10.80
N ILE A 23 -1.28 -9.49 -10.76
CA ILE A 23 -0.02 -9.85 -11.43
C ILE A 23 0.50 -11.19 -10.89
N GLY A 24 0.54 -11.36 -9.57
CA GLY A 24 0.95 -12.62 -8.93
C GLY A 24 0.06 -13.80 -9.35
N TYR A 25 -1.25 -13.59 -9.46
CA TYR A 25 -2.18 -14.59 -9.98
C TYR A 25 -1.86 -14.98 -11.42
N GLN A 26 -1.56 -14.01 -12.30
CA GLN A 26 -1.18 -14.31 -13.69
C GLN A 26 0.13 -15.10 -13.75
N VAL A 27 1.14 -14.76 -12.92
CA VAL A 27 2.40 -15.51 -12.85
C VAL A 27 2.14 -16.96 -12.42
N ARG A 28 1.31 -17.19 -11.40
CA ARG A 28 0.92 -18.56 -10.98
C ARG A 28 0.16 -19.30 -12.06
N ARG A 29 -0.72 -18.62 -12.79
CA ARG A 29 -1.47 -19.20 -13.92
C ARG A 29 -0.54 -19.60 -15.06
N LEU A 30 0.45 -18.76 -15.40
CA LEU A 30 1.48 -19.07 -16.39
C LEU A 30 2.37 -20.23 -15.92
N GLY A 31 2.72 -20.28 -14.63
CA GLY A 31 3.47 -21.38 -14.05
C GLY A 31 2.70 -22.71 -14.09
N ALA A 32 1.42 -22.70 -13.74
CA ALA A 32 0.55 -23.88 -13.85
C ALA A 32 0.38 -24.33 -15.31
N TRP A 33 0.23 -23.37 -16.24
CA TRP A 33 0.21 -23.66 -17.68
C TRP A 33 1.52 -24.30 -18.15
N SER A 34 2.67 -23.77 -17.73
CA SER A 34 3.99 -24.32 -18.07
C SER A 34 4.18 -25.74 -17.55
N LYS A 35 3.60 -26.08 -16.40
CA LYS A 35 3.70 -27.42 -15.79
C LYS A 35 2.60 -28.38 -16.24
N ARG A 36 1.68 -27.94 -17.12
CA ARG A 36 0.45 -28.68 -17.49
C ARG A 36 -0.38 -29.09 -16.26
N GLU A 37 -0.30 -28.31 -15.20
CA GLU A 37 -1.02 -28.54 -13.96
C GLU A 37 -2.45 -27.97 -14.06
N ALA A 38 -3.36 -28.46 -13.21
CA ALA A 38 -4.70 -27.90 -13.14
C ALA A 38 -4.65 -26.40 -12.79
N ARG A 39 -5.49 -25.62 -13.47
CA ARG A 39 -5.55 -24.16 -13.32
C ARG A 39 -5.89 -23.80 -11.86
N PRO A 40 -5.25 -22.79 -11.26
CA PRO A 40 -5.53 -22.43 -9.87
C PRO A 40 -6.99 -22.01 -9.69
N GLY A 41 -7.72 -22.78 -8.86
CA GLY A 41 -9.14 -22.61 -8.53
C GLY A 41 -9.41 -21.56 -7.44
N ASP A 42 -8.52 -20.57 -7.31
CA ASP A 42 -8.66 -19.52 -6.30
C ASP A 42 -9.89 -18.65 -6.56
N ARG A 43 -10.57 -18.23 -5.48
CA ARG A 43 -11.66 -17.23 -5.55
C ARG A 43 -11.06 -15.82 -5.71
N ILE A 44 -10.58 -15.51 -6.91
CA ILE A 44 -9.88 -14.27 -7.26
C ILE A 44 -10.65 -13.03 -6.78
N GLY A 45 -11.98 -13.00 -6.95
CA GLY A 45 -12.82 -11.87 -6.54
C GLY A 45 -12.78 -11.59 -5.03
N PHE A 46 -12.78 -12.63 -4.19
CA PHE A 46 -12.71 -12.46 -2.73
C PHE A 46 -11.37 -11.86 -2.31
N PHE A 47 -10.27 -12.38 -2.86
CA PHE A 47 -8.93 -11.88 -2.55
C PHE A 47 -8.68 -10.47 -3.08
N LEU A 48 -9.24 -10.11 -4.24
CA LEU A 48 -9.16 -8.73 -4.75
C LEU A 48 -9.88 -7.74 -3.83
N ILE A 49 -11.08 -8.09 -3.35
CA ILE A 49 -11.83 -7.24 -2.41
C ILE A 49 -11.05 -7.11 -1.09
N MET A 50 -10.52 -8.21 -0.55
CA MET A 50 -9.70 -8.17 0.66
C MET A 50 -8.43 -7.34 0.48
N ALA A 51 -7.73 -7.48 -0.65
CA ALA A 51 -6.55 -6.68 -0.96
C ALA A 51 -6.88 -5.19 -1.08
N LEU A 52 -8.05 -4.84 -1.61
CA LEU A 52 -8.52 -3.46 -1.71
C LEU A 52 -8.81 -2.86 -0.34
N VAL A 53 -9.53 -3.59 0.52
CA VAL A 53 -9.84 -3.15 1.89
C VAL A 53 -8.56 -2.99 2.70
N LEU A 54 -7.64 -3.96 2.63
CA LEU A 54 -6.35 -3.88 3.30
C LEU A 54 -5.53 -2.70 2.78
N GLY A 55 -5.47 -2.49 1.47
CA GLY A 55 -4.74 -1.36 0.88
C GLY A 55 -5.30 -0.01 1.30
N PHE A 56 -6.62 0.11 1.39
CA PHE A 56 -7.25 1.33 1.88
C PHE A 56 -6.90 1.59 3.34
N VAL A 57 -6.96 0.56 4.20
CA VAL A 57 -6.61 0.68 5.62
C VAL A 57 -5.14 1.06 5.78
N PHE A 58 -4.22 0.30 5.17
CA PHE A 58 -2.78 0.59 5.24
C PHE A 58 -2.43 1.96 4.68
N GLY A 59 -3.01 2.35 3.54
CA GLY A 59 -2.78 3.67 2.95
C GLY A 59 -3.26 4.81 3.86
N SER A 60 -4.37 4.61 4.58
CA SER A 60 -4.90 5.61 5.53
C SER A 60 -4.02 5.76 6.78
N PHE A 61 -3.33 4.70 7.21
CA PHE A 61 -2.33 4.77 8.28
C PHE A 61 -0.99 5.38 7.81
N ALA A 62 -0.61 5.16 6.54
CA ALA A 62 0.61 5.71 5.96
C ALA A 62 0.49 7.20 5.58
N GLN A 63 -0.74 7.69 5.40
CA GLN A 63 -1.04 9.06 5.00
C GLN A 63 -0.51 10.16 5.92
N PRO A 64 -0.74 10.12 7.25
CA PRO A 64 -0.22 11.16 8.16
C PRO A 64 1.32 11.22 8.16
N LEU A 65 1.98 10.07 7.95
CA LEU A 65 3.44 10.02 7.85
C LEU A 65 3.92 10.73 6.57
N TRP A 66 3.19 10.56 5.47
CA TRP A 66 3.48 11.21 4.20
C TRP A 66 3.20 12.70 4.23
N SER A 67 2.08 13.14 4.81
CA SER A 67 1.76 14.57 4.94
C SER A 67 2.80 15.29 5.81
N ALA A 68 3.26 14.67 6.90
CA ALA A 68 4.41 15.15 7.69
C ALA A 68 5.70 15.19 6.87
N GLY A 69 5.97 14.19 6.03
CA GLY A 69 7.15 14.18 5.16
C GLY A 69 7.16 15.31 4.15
N VAL A 70 6.00 15.58 3.53
CA VAL A 70 5.82 16.66 2.56
C VAL A 70 5.99 18.03 3.23
N SER A 71 5.44 18.23 4.43
CA SER A 71 5.60 19.50 5.15
C SER A 71 7.06 19.74 5.60
N CYS A 72 7.75 18.71 6.08
CA CYS A 72 9.17 18.77 6.43
C CYS A 72 10.06 19.06 5.19
N HIS A 73 9.77 18.42 4.05
CA HIS A 73 10.46 18.69 2.80
C HIS A 73 10.23 20.12 2.31
N ALA A 74 8.99 20.63 2.41
CA ALA A 74 8.66 22.01 2.06
C ALA A 74 9.37 23.04 2.97
N ALA A 75 9.64 22.68 4.23
CA ALA A 75 10.40 23.49 5.17
C ALA A 75 11.94 23.43 4.96
N GLY A 76 12.43 22.67 3.98
CA GLY A 76 13.86 22.49 3.70
C GLY A 76 14.60 21.68 4.78
N GLN A 77 13.87 21.01 5.67
CA GLN A 77 14.44 20.17 6.73
C GLN A 77 14.66 18.73 6.22
N PRO A 78 15.65 18.00 6.76
CA PRO A 78 15.81 16.59 6.45
C PRO A 78 14.55 15.80 6.86
N VAL A 79 13.95 15.12 5.88
CA VAL A 79 12.61 14.49 5.99
C VAL A 79 12.55 13.44 7.11
N VAL A 80 13.57 12.57 7.19
CA VAL A 80 13.61 11.46 8.15
C VAL A 80 13.62 11.93 9.61
N PRO A 81 14.55 12.80 10.06
CA PRO A 81 14.57 13.26 11.45
C PRO A 81 13.35 14.12 11.83
N CYS A 82 12.78 14.86 10.88
CA CYS A 82 11.62 15.71 11.11
C CYS A 82 10.32 14.90 11.26
N VAL A 83 10.12 13.88 10.43
CA VAL A 83 8.93 13.00 10.48
C VAL A 83 8.96 12.06 11.68
N LEU A 84 10.13 11.55 12.05
CA LEU A 84 10.29 10.60 13.16
C LEU A 84 10.54 11.28 14.51
N ASN A 85 10.54 12.61 14.56
CA ASN A 85 10.85 13.40 15.76
C ASN A 85 12.13 12.91 16.48
N LEU A 86 13.11 12.42 15.69
CA LEU A 86 14.40 11.92 16.16
C LEU A 86 15.34 13.06 16.55
N GLY A 87 15.01 14.29 16.16
CA GLY A 87 15.55 15.52 16.73
C GLY A 87 14.40 16.32 17.32
N GLY A 88 14.17 16.18 18.62
CA GLY A 88 13.20 17.01 19.33
C GLY A 88 13.52 18.48 19.15
N HIS A 89 12.62 19.22 18.53
CA HIS A 89 12.49 20.64 18.74
C HIS A 89 11.00 20.98 18.88
N VAL A 90 10.70 21.45 20.09
CA VAL A 90 9.51 22.13 20.64
C VAL A 90 8.46 22.54 19.63
#